data_AF-A0A5C3LHV2-F1
#
_entry.id   AF-A0A5C3LHV2-F1
#
_cell.length_a   1.000
_cell.length_b   1.000
_cell.length_c   1.000
_cell.angle_alpha   90.00
_cell.angle_beta   90.00
_cell.angle_gamma   90.00
#
_symmetry.space_group_name_H-M   'P 1'
#
loop_
_entity.id
_entity.type
_entity.pdbx_description
1 polymer ?
#
loop_
_entity_poly.entity_id
_entity_poly.type
_entity_poly.pdbx_seq_one_letter_code
_entity_poly.pdbx_strand_id
1 'polypeptide(L)' 'GGMGKTEIALKFAEDISSQYRYIFWVDATNEDTISTSLKGISSIPDAKKADVDGTPEVVLYWIASLSKE' A
#
# COMPACT_ATOMS: atom_id res chain seq x y z
N GLY A 1 14.88 19.07 -0.84
CA GLY A 1 14.89 17.60 -0.98
C GLY A 1 15.26 17.24 -2.39
N GLY A 2 16.34 16.48 -2.59
CA GLY A 2 16.94 16.24 -3.91
C GLY A 2 16.06 15.45 -4.88
N MET A 3 16.33 15.67 -6.17
CA MET A 3 15.77 14.95 -7.33
C MET A 3 16.06 13.44 -7.22
N GLY A 4 15.14 12.56 -7.65
CA GLY A 4 15.43 11.12 -7.81
C GLY A 4 14.94 10.14 -6.73
N LYS A 5 14.56 10.58 -5.52
CA LYS A 5 14.21 9.64 -4.43
C LYS A 5 12.99 8.77 -4.74
N THR A 6 11.95 9.38 -5.30
CA THR A 6 10.74 8.68 -5.71
C THR A 6 11.04 7.68 -6.82
N GLU A 7 11.86 8.06 -7.80
CA GLU A 7 12.27 7.20 -8.91
C GLU A 7 13.09 6.00 -8.43
N ILE A 8 14.00 6.20 -7.46
CA ILE A 8 14.74 5.09 -6.83
C ILE A 8 13.81 4.13 -6.08
N ALA A 9 12.84 4.66 -5.32
CA ALA A 9 11.88 3.82 -4.60
C ALA A 9 10.99 3.01 -5.55
N LEU A 10 10.52 3.62 -6.64
CA LEU A 10 9.75 2.94 -7.68
C LEU A 10 10.59 1.85 -8.36
N LYS A 11 11.83 2.17 -8.73
CA LYS A 11 12.72 1.20 -9.38
C LYS A 11 13.01 -0.01 -8.47
N PHE A 12 13.23 0.25 -7.18
CA PHE A 12 13.40 -0.82 -6.20
C PHE A 12 12.16 -1.72 -6.11
N ALA A 13 10.97 -1.14 -6.02
CA ALA A 13 9.70 -1.88 -5.96
C ALA A 13 9.48 -2.77 -7.20
N GLU A 14 9.84 -2.29 -8.40
CA GLU A 14 9.82 -3.09 -9.62
C GLU A 14 10.78 -4.28 -9.54
N ASP A 15 12.03 -4.05 -9.15
CA ASP A 15 13.09 -5.06 -9.14
C ASP A 15 12.82 -6.19 -8.13
N ILE A 16 12.14 -5.88 -7.01
CA ILE A 16 11.80 -6.83 -5.95
C ILE A 16 10.37 -7.39 -6.06
N SER A 17 9.59 -6.98 -7.05
CA SER A 17 8.18 -7.36 -7.21
C SER A 17 7.93 -8.88 -7.26
N SER A 18 8.90 -9.66 -7.71
CA SER A 18 8.82 -11.13 -7.72
C SER A 18 9.07 -11.79 -6.36
N GLN A 19 9.65 -11.06 -5.40
CA GLN A 19 10.02 -11.57 -4.07
C GLN A 19 8.94 -11.27 -3.02
N TYR A 20 8.10 -10.27 -3.26
CA TYR A 20 7.05 -9.86 -2.34
C TYR A 20 5.68 -10.04 -2.98
N ARG A 21 4.79 -10.75 -2.29
CA ARG A 21 3.40 -10.93 -2.73
C ARG A 21 2.63 -9.60 -2.75
N TYR A 22 2.96 -8.69 -1.83
CA TYR A 22 2.30 -7.40 -1.68
C TYR A 22 3.33 -6.28 -1.57
N ILE A 23 3.15 -5.24 -2.38
CA ILE A 23 3.86 -3.96 -2.29
C ILE A 23 2.78 -2.88 -2.38
N PHE A 24 2.72 -1.99 -1.39
CA PHE A 24 1.73 -0.92 -1.32
C PHE A 24 2.40 0.44 -1.46
N TRP A 25 1.83 1.31 -2.29
CA TRP A 25 2.25 2.71 -2.41
C TRP A 25 1.30 3.60 -1.61
N VAL A 26 1.86 4.44 -0.74
CA VAL A 26 1.09 5.39 0.08
C VAL A 26 1.65 6.79 -0.12
N ASP A 27 0.80 7.71 -0.57
CA ASP A 27 1.13 9.12 -0.63
C ASP A 27 0.98 9.77 0.77
N ALA A 28 2.12 9.98 1.42
CA ALA A 28 2.22 10.56 2.75
C ALA A 28 2.35 12.10 2.76
N THR A 29 1.90 12.78 1.71
CA THR A 29 1.94 14.25 1.62
C THR A 29 1.16 14.93 2.75
N ASN A 30 -0.03 14.44 3.08
CA ASN A 30 -0.85 14.87 4.22
C ASN A 30 -1.82 13.75 4.65
N GLU A 31 -2.64 14.01 5.68
CA GLU A 31 -3.59 13.05 6.22
C GLU A 31 -4.64 12.59 5.18
N ASP A 32 -5.15 13.51 4.35
CA ASP A 32 -6.13 13.20 3.31
C ASP A 32 -5.54 12.31 2.22
N THR A 33 -4.29 12.55 1.82
CA THR A 33 -3.61 11.71 0.81
C THR A 33 -3.28 10.33 1.35
N ILE A 34 -2.94 10.21 2.64
CA ILE A 34 -2.76 8.92 3.32
C ILE A 34 -4.08 8.16 3.31
N SER A 35 -5.16 8.78 3.78
CA SER A 35 -6.50 8.16 3.83
C SER A 35 -6.98 7.72 2.45
N THR A 36 -6.81 8.57 1.44
CA THR A 36 -7.15 8.26 0.04
C THR A 36 -6.31 7.09 -0.49
N SER A 37 -5.01 7.06 -0.20
CA SER A 37 -4.12 5.97 -0.61
C SER A 37 -4.55 4.64 0.02
N LEU A 38 -4.81 4.62 1.34
CA LEU A 38 -5.27 3.43 2.06
C LEU A 38 -6.62 2.94 1.55
N LYS A 39 -7.57 3.85 1.29
CA LYS A 39 -8.84 3.51 0.65
C LYS A 39 -8.65 2.92 -0.76
N GLY A 40 -7.63 3.37 -1.49
CA GLY A 40 -7.25 2.76 -2.76
C GLY A 40 -6.83 1.29 -2.61
N ILE A 41 -6.10 0.96 -1.54
CA ILE A 41 -5.67 -0.42 -1.23
C ILE A 41 -6.85 -1.34 -1.01
N SER A 42 -7.93 -0.91 -0.35
CA SER A 42 -9.12 -1.77 -0.17
C SER A 42 -9.81 -2.16 -1.49
N SER A 43 -9.49 -1.46 -2.59
CA SER A 43 -10.07 -1.72 -3.90
C SER A 43 -9.39 -2.85 -4.70
N ILE A 44 -8.24 -3.36 -4.22
CA ILE A 44 -7.52 -4.45 -4.90
C ILE A 44 -8.23 -5.80 -4.74
N PRO A 45 -8.00 -6.78 -5.64
CA PRO A 45 -8.76 -8.03 -5.64
C PRO A 45 -8.72 -8.80 -4.32
N ASP A 46 -7.56 -8.89 -3.68
CA ASP A 46 -7.41 -9.68 -2.44
C ASP A 46 -8.03 -8.99 -1.22
N ALA A 47 -7.94 -7.65 -1.13
CA ALA A 47 -8.63 -6.89 -0.09
C ALA A 47 -10.16 -6.98 -0.25
N LYS A 48 -10.67 -6.89 -1.49
CA LYS A 48 -12.10 -7.10 -1.79
C LYS A 48 -12.60 -8.49 -1.42
N LYS A 49 -11.81 -9.53 -1.70
CA LYS A 49 -12.16 -10.91 -1.30
C LYS A 49 -12.21 -11.08 0.22
N ALA A 50 -11.39 -10.33 0.96
CA ALA A 50 -11.36 -10.31 2.41
C ALA A 50 -12.38 -9.34 3.04
N ASP A 51 -13.26 -8.74 2.23
CA ASP A 51 -14.29 -7.79 2.66
C ASP A 51 -13.72 -6.59 3.46
N VAL A 52 -12.54 -6.14 3.07
CA VAL A 52 -11.85 -5.00 3.70
C VAL A 52 -12.59 -3.72 3.31
N ASP A 53 -13.11 -3.01 4.32
CA ASP A 53 -13.72 -1.71 4.08
C ASP A 53 -12.66 -0.64 3.72
N GLY A 54 -13.12 0.51 3.22
CA GLY A 54 -12.23 1.59 2.79
C GLY A 54 -11.70 2.49 3.91
N THR A 55 -11.90 2.15 5.19
CA THR A 55 -11.41 2.96 6.31
C THR A 55 -9.92 2.70 6.56
N PRO A 56 -9.12 3.73 6.90
CA PRO A 56 -7.70 3.58 7.17
C PRO A 56 -7.36 2.47 8.17
N GLU A 57 -8.10 2.38 9.26
CA GLU A 57 -7.85 1.44 10.36
C GLU A 57 -8.01 -0.02 9.92
N VAL A 58 -9.10 -0.31 9.18
CA VAL A 58 -9.40 -1.66 8.71
C VAL A 58 -8.42 -2.09 7.62
N VAL A 59 -8.05 -1.16 6.73
CA VAL A 59 -6.99 -1.42 5.73
C VAL A 59 -5.65 -1.72 6.41
N LEU A 60 -5.24 -0.93 7.40
CA LEU A 60 -3.98 -1.16 8.13
C LEU A 60 -4.01 -2.48 8.91
N TYR A 61 -5.13 -2.81 9.54
CA TYR A 61 -5.30 -4.10 10.22
C TYR A 61 -5.19 -5.28 9.25
N TRP A 62 -5.81 -5.16 8.07
CA TRP A 62 -5.69 -6.15 7.01
C TRP A 62 -4.24 -6.31 6.55
N ILE A 63 -3.53 -5.23 6.24
CA ILE A 63 -2.10 -5.27 5.87
C ILE A 63 -1.27 -5.97 6.95
N ALA A 64 -1.50 -5.65 8.22
CA ALA A 64 -0.82 -6.30 9.34
C ALA A 64 -1.12 -7.82 9.41
N SER A 65 -2.32 -8.25 9.04
CA SER A 65 -2.70 -9.66 9.00
C SER A 65 -2.00 -10.45 7.88
N LEU A 66 -1.57 -9.80 6.79
CA LEU A 66 -0.84 -10.43 5.69
C LEU A 66 0.54 -10.94 6.09
N SER A 67 1.10 -10.42 7.19
CA SER A 67 2.41 -10.84 7.73
C SER A 67 2.39 -12.16 8.50
N LYS A 68 1.21 -12.77 8.66
CA LYS A 68 0.99 -13.99 9.46
C LYS A 68 0.84 -15.26 8.63
N GLU A 69 0.96 -15.19 7.30
CA GLU A 69 1.15 -16.34 6.40
C GLU A 69 2.63 -16.58 6.12
#